data_AF-A0A960IH44-F1
#
_entry.id   AF-A0A960IH44-F1
#
_cell.length_a   1.000
_cell.length_b   1.000
_cell.length_c   1.000
_cell.angle_alpha   90.00
_cell.angle_beta   90.00
_cell.angle_gamma   90.00
#
_symmetry.space_group_name_H-M   'P 1'
#
loop_
_entity.id
_entity.type
_entity.pdbx_description
1 polymer ?
#
loop_
_entity_poly.entity_id
_entity_poly.type
_entity_poly.pdbx_seq_one_letter_code
_entity_poly.pdbx_strand_id
1 'polypeptide(L)'
;RELLELHTLGIIDGEHVYTEDDVVGVAKVMSGWSVNITDDLDLFRFRSTRHHTGAVSLLGGAWSCPAHAAADGQQHGESLLSFLAHHESTARYLAWKLVKRFVADDPPPALVEALAGVYLANDTHVAPVLRHLFHSAEFAASGGQKLRRGLEILTATCRVLDAQIDPEPMGAVADGLHGEGWGALFRLGQPLFGHQNPDGFSDDGADWLSADGLLRRWDICGSIANNWYAPDLAADPLALLPDPPPPNAGALLDTVAVRLLGEVGAPPAHGFTDVAPTAWYGPALDWARDADVVGPYADGSVHPTNSIKRSQVVDMLWRAEGRPTGAPPHGYPDVAPTAPYGPALSWAKDRGIVGGYPDGTFRPKRTASRAQVVMMVWHAAGDPGGSPRNDYTDVPVDAWYRPGVDWARAQGMIGEYPGRRFRPGRDITRAAVLSMLYQRHHSPASPLTASERDALLTYLGGDPHQVTHDWFLEWKTGDLAALLLASPHFQHR
;
A
#
# COMPACT_ATOMS: atom_id res chain seq x y z
N ARG A 1 -22.47 29.78 -11.36
CA ARG A 1 -23.11 28.74 -10.52
C ARG A 1 -22.09 27.69 -10.11
N GLU A 2 -21.49 26.98 -11.06
CA GLU A 2 -20.48 25.92 -10.81
C GLU A 2 -19.35 26.32 -9.84
N LEU A 3 -18.83 27.54 -9.94
CA LEU A 3 -17.83 28.04 -8.97
C LEU A 3 -18.33 27.95 -7.52
N LEU A 4 -19.56 28.39 -7.24
CA LEU A 4 -20.16 28.35 -5.91
C LEU A 4 -20.57 26.91 -5.53
N GLU A 5 -21.23 26.22 -6.46
CA GLU A 5 -21.91 24.95 -6.19
C GLU A 5 -20.96 23.74 -6.19
N LEU A 6 -20.10 23.64 -7.20
CA LEU A 6 -19.30 22.43 -7.46
C LEU A 6 -17.87 22.53 -6.95
N HIS A 7 -17.33 23.75 -6.89
CA HIS A 7 -15.91 23.99 -6.62
C HIS A 7 -15.62 24.69 -5.29
N THR A 8 -16.59 25.38 -4.69
CA THR A 8 -16.37 26.12 -3.43
C THR A 8 -17.44 25.83 -2.38
N LEU A 9 -18.45 26.68 -2.23
CA LEU A 9 -19.41 26.67 -1.12
C LEU A 9 -20.19 25.37 -0.99
N GLY A 10 -20.38 24.65 -2.11
CA GLY A 10 -20.94 23.31 -2.09
C GLY A 10 -22.46 23.27 -1.92
N ILE A 11 -23.00 22.06 -2.10
CA ILE A 11 -24.30 21.65 -1.61
C ILE A 11 -24.05 20.40 -0.77
N ILE A 12 -24.52 20.40 0.48
CA ILE A 12 -24.48 19.23 1.37
C ILE A 12 -25.93 18.93 1.73
N ASP A 13 -26.43 17.75 1.39
CA ASP A 13 -27.80 17.29 1.66
C ASP A 13 -28.92 18.25 1.19
N GLY A 14 -28.66 18.96 0.07
CA GLY A 14 -29.59 19.93 -0.51
C GLY A 14 -29.50 21.34 0.10
N GLU A 15 -28.69 21.54 1.14
CA GLU A 15 -28.48 22.85 1.76
C GLU A 15 -27.33 23.62 1.08
N HIS A 16 -27.53 24.93 0.90
CA HIS A 16 -26.54 25.86 0.35
C HIS A 16 -26.67 27.24 0.99
N VAL A 17 -25.57 28.01 0.97
CA VAL A 17 -25.46 29.30 1.68
C VAL A 17 -25.51 30.53 0.78
N TYR A 18 -25.72 30.33 -0.53
CA TYR A 18 -25.76 31.40 -1.53
C TYR A 18 -27.14 31.55 -2.14
N THR A 19 -27.41 32.69 -2.76
CA THR A 19 -28.66 33.00 -3.45
C THR A 19 -28.47 33.04 -4.96
N GLU A 20 -29.57 33.12 -5.72
CA GLU A 20 -29.49 33.35 -7.17
C GLU A 20 -28.84 34.72 -7.49
N ASP A 21 -29.05 35.73 -6.64
CA ASP A 21 -28.39 37.03 -6.78
C ASP A 21 -26.86 36.91 -6.62
N ASP A 22 -26.39 36.03 -5.73
CA ASP A 22 -24.97 35.73 -5.58
C ASP A 22 -24.43 35.04 -6.84
N VAL A 23 -25.18 34.11 -7.43
CA VAL A 23 -24.81 33.46 -8.69
C VAL A 23 -24.63 34.49 -9.81
N VAL A 24 -25.57 35.44 -9.94
CA VAL A 24 -25.49 36.53 -10.91
C VAL A 24 -24.33 37.47 -10.61
N GLY A 25 -24.10 37.80 -9.35
CA GLY A 25 -23.00 38.65 -8.91
C GLY A 25 -21.64 38.02 -9.18
N VAL A 26 -21.46 36.74 -8.90
CA VAL A 26 -20.26 35.97 -9.26
C VAL A 26 -20.05 35.96 -10.77
N ALA A 27 -21.11 35.78 -11.57
CA ALA A 27 -21.00 35.83 -13.03
C ALA A 27 -20.53 37.20 -13.53
N LYS A 28 -20.93 38.30 -12.88
CA LYS A 28 -20.42 39.65 -13.16
C LYS A 28 -18.93 39.76 -12.81
N VAL A 29 -18.51 39.32 -11.64
CA VAL A 29 -17.10 39.38 -11.20
C VAL A 29 -16.19 38.50 -12.08
N MET A 30 -16.67 37.33 -12.50
CA MET A 30 -15.92 36.40 -13.35
C MET A 30 -15.99 36.77 -14.85
N SER A 31 -16.77 37.78 -15.24
CA SER A 31 -16.86 38.21 -16.64
C SER A 31 -15.48 38.64 -17.17
N GLY A 32 -15.22 38.40 -18.45
CA GLY A 32 -13.90 38.66 -19.04
C GLY A 32 -12.86 37.57 -18.81
N TRP A 33 -13.05 36.64 -17.87
CA TRP A 33 -12.21 35.44 -17.76
C TRP A 33 -12.47 34.53 -18.96
N SER A 34 -11.42 34.17 -19.69
CA SER A 34 -11.53 33.43 -20.95
C SER A 34 -10.29 32.54 -21.14
N VAL A 35 -10.37 31.65 -22.11
CA VAL A 35 -9.21 30.90 -22.61
C VAL A 35 -8.76 31.46 -23.98
N ASN A 36 -7.51 31.21 -24.36
CA ASN A 36 -7.05 31.38 -25.73
C ASN A 36 -7.12 30.04 -26.44
N ILE A 37 -7.95 29.93 -27.48
CA ILE A 37 -8.11 28.68 -28.24
C ILE A 37 -7.27 28.83 -29.51
N THR A 38 -5.96 28.61 -29.38
CA THR A 38 -4.99 28.51 -30.47
C THR A 38 -4.28 27.17 -30.38
N ASP A 39 -3.54 26.76 -31.42
CA ASP A 39 -2.87 25.46 -31.49
C ASP A 39 -1.87 25.22 -30.34
N ASP A 40 -1.33 26.30 -29.78
CA ASP A 40 -0.67 26.29 -28.47
C ASP A 40 -1.71 26.54 -27.37
N LEU A 41 -1.97 25.51 -26.55
CA LEU A 41 -2.81 25.53 -25.35
C LEU A 41 -2.22 26.45 -24.27
N ASP A 42 -2.19 27.76 -24.52
CA ASP A 42 -1.88 28.75 -23.50
C ASP A 42 -3.19 29.15 -22.81
N LEU A 43 -3.43 28.50 -21.65
CA LEU A 43 -4.76 28.08 -21.16
C LEU A 43 -5.65 29.19 -20.57
N PHE A 44 -5.14 30.38 -20.24
CA PHE A 44 -5.95 31.46 -19.63
C PHE A 44 -5.64 32.84 -20.23
N ARG A 45 -6.69 33.64 -20.44
CA ARG A 45 -6.61 35.03 -20.89
C ARG A 45 -7.75 35.87 -20.33
N PHE A 46 -7.42 36.91 -19.58
CA PHE A 46 -8.40 37.92 -19.18
C PHE A 46 -8.67 38.92 -20.32
N ARG A 47 -9.96 39.18 -20.58
CA ARG A 47 -10.46 40.10 -21.61
C ARG A 47 -11.19 41.26 -20.93
N SER A 48 -10.44 42.28 -20.54
CA SER A 48 -10.97 43.47 -19.84
C SER A 48 -12.15 44.13 -20.56
N THR A 49 -12.15 44.16 -21.89
CA THR A 49 -13.26 44.72 -22.69
C THR A 49 -14.58 43.98 -22.57
N ARG A 50 -14.59 42.78 -21.97
CA ARG A 50 -15.77 41.95 -21.72
C ARG A 50 -16.10 41.82 -20.23
N HIS A 51 -15.46 42.64 -19.39
CA HIS A 51 -15.64 42.63 -17.95
C HIS A 51 -16.70 43.64 -17.49
N HIS A 52 -17.52 43.24 -16.53
CA HIS A 52 -18.51 44.09 -15.87
C HIS A 52 -17.84 44.95 -14.80
N THR A 53 -17.94 46.28 -14.93
CA THR A 53 -17.23 47.24 -14.07
C THR A 53 -18.07 47.85 -12.95
N GLY A 54 -19.36 47.49 -12.85
CA GLY A 54 -20.24 47.97 -11.79
C GLY A 54 -19.94 47.34 -10.43
N ALA A 55 -20.39 48.00 -9.35
CA ALA A 55 -20.25 47.46 -8.00
C ALA A 55 -21.01 46.14 -7.82
N VAL A 56 -20.45 45.22 -7.04
CA VAL A 56 -21.04 43.91 -6.71
C VAL A 56 -20.89 43.65 -5.22
N SER A 57 -21.92 43.10 -4.60
CA SER A 57 -21.93 42.63 -3.21
C SER A 57 -22.45 41.20 -3.20
N LEU A 58 -21.79 40.31 -2.48
CA LEU A 58 -22.07 38.86 -2.43
C LEU A 58 -22.20 38.40 -0.98
N LEU A 59 -22.95 37.32 -0.78
CA LEU A 59 -23.16 36.61 0.49
C LEU A 59 -23.54 37.57 1.63
N GLY A 60 -24.58 38.37 1.40
CA GLY A 60 -25.04 39.35 2.39
C GLY A 60 -24.04 40.49 2.69
N GLY A 61 -23.06 40.72 1.81
CA GLY A 61 -22.03 41.75 1.97
C GLY A 61 -20.72 41.25 2.60
N ALA A 62 -20.58 39.95 2.84
CA ALA A 62 -19.34 39.36 3.33
C ALA A 62 -18.17 39.54 2.33
N TRP A 63 -18.48 39.65 1.04
CA TRP A 63 -17.53 40.08 0.01
C TRP A 63 -18.16 41.15 -0.88
N SER A 64 -17.39 42.16 -1.28
CA SER A 64 -17.85 43.17 -2.24
C SER A 64 -16.69 43.77 -3.03
N CYS A 65 -17.02 44.31 -4.21
CA CYS A 65 -16.16 45.20 -4.96
C CYS A 65 -16.91 46.47 -5.36
N PRO A 66 -16.25 47.64 -5.33
CA PRO A 66 -16.84 48.88 -5.83
C PRO A 66 -16.87 48.87 -7.37
N ALA A 67 -17.47 49.91 -7.95
CA ALA A 67 -17.25 50.17 -9.37
C ALA A 67 -15.75 50.46 -9.61
N HIS A 68 -15.18 49.86 -10.65
CA HIS A 68 -13.73 49.80 -10.88
C HIS A 68 -13.39 49.88 -12.37
N ALA A 69 -12.10 50.05 -12.71
CA ALA A 69 -11.68 50.07 -14.11
C ALA A 69 -11.65 48.65 -14.68
N ALA A 70 -11.96 48.49 -15.97
CA ALA A 70 -12.00 47.17 -16.61
C ALA A 70 -10.68 46.37 -16.53
N ALA A 71 -9.54 47.06 -16.38
CA ALA A 71 -8.23 46.44 -16.21
C ALA A 71 -8.08 45.73 -14.84
N ASP A 72 -8.80 46.18 -13.81
CA ASP A 72 -8.71 45.67 -12.44
C ASP A 72 -9.57 44.41 -12.22
N GLY A 73 -10.42 44.07 -13.19
CA GLY A 73 -11.42 43.01 -13.05
C GLY A 73 -10.84 41.62 -12.74
N GLN A 74 -9.64 41.30 -13.26
CA GLN A 74 -8.97 40.04 -12.94
C GLN A 74 -8.64 39.96 -11.45
N GLN A 75 -8.09 41.04 -10.87
CA GLN A 75 -7.72 41.10 -9.46
C GLN A 75 -8.95 40.93 -8.55
N HIS A 76 -10.09 41.49 -8.94
CA HIS A 76 -11.34 41.28 -8.20
C HIS A 76 -11.83 39.83 -8.29
N GLY A 77 -11.69 39.17 -9.44
CA GLY A 77 -11.96 37.74 -9.58
C GLY A 77 -11.05 36.89 -8.68
N GLU A 78 -9.75 37.16 -8.66
CA GLU A 78 -8.79 36.47 -7.79
C GLU A 78 -9.07 36.69 -6.31
N SER A 79 -9.44 37.92 -5.92
CA SER A 79 -9.89 38.25 -4.56
C SER A 79 -11.15 37.49 -4.16
N LEU A 80 -12.12 37.37 -5.08
CA LEU A 80 -13.32 36.55 -4.87
C LEU A 80 -12.96 35.07 -4.69
N LEU A 81 -12.10 34.52 -5.55
CA LEU A 81 -11.65 33.12 -5.44
C LEU A 81 -10.95 32.86 -4.11
N SER A 82 -10.09 33.80 -3.68
CA SER A 82 -9.44 33.73 -2.37
C SER A 82 -10.47 33.75 -1.24
N PHE A 83 -11.43 34.69 -1.28
CA PHE A 83 -12.51 34.75 -0.28
C PHE A 83 -13.32 33.46 -0.22
N LEU A 84 -13.73 32.90 -1.36
CA LEU A 84 -14.49 31.66 -1.42
C LEU A 84 -13.67 30.48 -0.89
N ALA A 85 -12.39 30.38 -1.24
CA ALA A 85 -11.51 29.33 -0.73
C ALA A 85 -11.39 29.34 0.80
N HIS A 86 -11.45 30.52 1.44
CA HIS A 86 -11.38 30.66 2.89
C HIS A 86 -12.75 30.56 3.59
N HIS A 87 -13.84 30.37 2.84
CA HIS A 87 -15.18 30.29 3.41
C HIS A 87 -15.40 28.97 4.17
N GLU A 88 -16.10 29.02 5.31
CA GLU A 88 -16.34 27.82 6.12
C GLU A 88 -17.09 26.71 5.36
N SER A 89 -18.09 27.07 4.55
CA SER A 89 -18.81 26.11 3.71
C SER A 89 -17.91 25.44 2.69
N THR A 90 -16.89 26.13 2.17
CA THR A 90 -15.91 25.51 1.26
C THR A 90 -15.02 24.52 1.99
N ALA A 91 -14.56 24.87 3.18
CA ALA A 91 -13.81 23.94 4.03
C ALA A 91 -14.62 22.68 4.34
N ARG A 92 -15.89 22.83 4.74
CA ARG A 92 -16.82 21.71 5.00
C ARG A 92 -17.11 20.89 3.76
N TYR A 93 -17.36 21.53 2.62
CA TYR A 93 -17.67 20.82 1.38
C TYR A 93 -16.49 20.01 0.84
N LEU A 94 -15.28 20.58 0.84
CA LEU A 94 -14.07 19.85 0.45
C LEU A 94 -13.79 18.70 1.41
N ALA A 95 -13.93 18.93 2.72
CA ALA A 95 -13.79 17.88 3.74
C ALA A 95 -14.82 16.76 3.53
N TRP A 96 -16.09 17.11 3.31
CA TRP A 96 -17.17 16.16 3.01
C TRP A 96 -16.84 15.31 1.78
N LYS A 97 -16.39 15.93 0.67
CA LYS A 97 -15.98 15.18 -0.54
C LYS A 97 -14.83 14.22 -0.25
N LEU A 98 -13.82 14.64 0.52
CA LEU A 98 -12.68 13.80 0.87
C LEU A 98 -13.08 12.63 1.77
N VAL A 99 -13.90 12.87 2.79
CA VAL A 99 -14.42 11.82 3.67
C VAL A 99 -15.31 10.86 2.88
N LYS A 100 -16.18 11.39 2.02
CA LYS A 100 -17.01 10.59 1.13
C LYS A 100 -16.16 9.69 0.24
N ARG A 101 -15.09 10.25 -0.32
CA ARG A 101 -14.16 9.56 -1.21
C ARG A 101 -13.42 8.41 -0.53
N PHE A 102 -12.91 8.62 0.68
CA PHE A 102 -11.92 7.72 1.30
C PHE A 102 -12.43 6.92 2.51
N VAL A 103 -13.57 7.30 3.10
CA VAL A 103 -14.04 6.74 4.37
C VAL A 103 -15.38 6.04 4.20
N ALA A 104 -16.46 6.75 3.86
CA ALA A 104 -17.80 6.18 3.84
C ALA A 104 -18.69 6.89 2.82
N ASP A 105 -19.70 6.21 2.28
CA ASP A 105 -20.70 6.82 1.39
C ASP A 105 -21.51 7.91 2.11
N ASP A 106 -21.77 7.70 3.41
CA ASP A 106 -22.33 8.67 4.36
C ASP A 106 -21.22 9.21 5.29
N PRO A 107 -20.69 10.42 5.03
CA PRO A 107 -19.55 10.97 5.77
C PRO A 107 -19.85 11.27 7.24
N PRO A 108 -19.07 10.75 8.22
CA PRO A 108 -19.25 11.08 9.63
C PRO A 108 -19.09 12.59 9.87
N PRO A 109 -20.12 13.30 10.39
CA PRO A 109 -20.08 14.76 10.52
C PRO A 109 -18.92 15.27 11.37
N ALA A 110 -18.55 14.53 12.43
CA ALA A 110 -17.44 14.89 13.31
C ALA A 110 -16.09 14.93 12.57
N LEU A 111 -15.85 13.98 11.65
CA LEU A 111 -14.62 13.95 10.86
C LEU A 111 -14.62 15.07 9.80
N VAL A 112 -15.77 15.35 9.19
CA VAL A 112 -15.91 16.46 8.24
C VAL A 112 -15.57 17.79 8.91
N GLU A 113 -16.13 18.08 10.09
CA GLU A 113 -15.83 19.31 10.83
C GLU A 113 -14.36 19.38 11.27
N ALA A 114 -13.78 18.26 11.71
CA ALA A 114 -12.36 18.21 12.09
C ALA A 114 -11.45 18.56 10.91
N LEU A 115 -11.71 17.98 9.72
CA LEU A 115 -10.95 18.25 8.51
C LEU A 115 -11.15 19.68 7.99
N ALA A 116 -12.38 20.20 8.05
CA ALA A 116 -12.67 21.59 7.70
C ALA A 116 -11.89 22.56 8.62
N GLY A 117 -11.82 22.27 9.92
CA GLY A 117 -11.02 23.02 10.88
C GLY A 117 -9.52 22.99 10.53
N VAL A 118 -8.98 21.82 10.16
CA VAL A 118 -7.58 21.69 9.70
C VAL A 118 -7.34 22.50 8.42
N TYR A 119 -8.27 22.49 7.46
CA TYR A 119 -8.16 23.24 6.23
C TYR A 119 -8.06 24.75 6.47
N LEU A 120 -8.95 25.30 7.30
CA LEU A 120 -8.96 26.73 7.64
C LEU A 120 -7.75 27.13 8.49
N ALA A 121 -7.34 26.29 9.45
CA ALA A 121 -6.17 26.55 10.28
C ALA A 121 -4.83 26.52 9.52
N ASN A 122 -4.83 25.93 8.31
CA ASN A 122 -3.65 25.81 7.46
C ASN A 122 -3.82 26.59 6.15
N ASP A 123 -4.55 27.71 6.15
CA ASP A 123 -4.60 28.64 5.02
C ASP A 123 -4.94 27.93 3.69
N THR A 124 -5.95 27.06 3.70
CA THR A 124 -6.44 26.26 2.55
C THR A 124 -5.49 25.18 2.03
N HIS A 125 -4.35 24.95 2.69
CA HIS A 125 -3.43 23.87 2.29
C HIS A 125 -4.06 22.48 2.49
N VAL A 126 -4.13 21.68 1.42
CA VAL A 126 -4.76 20.35 1.44
C VAL A 126 -3.90 19.25 2.09
N ALA A 127 -2.58 19.37 2.06
CA ALA A 127 -1.68 18.32 2.55
C ALA A 127 -1.87 18.02 4.06
N PRO A 128 -1.99 19.02 4.96
CA PRO A 128 -2.38 18.77 6.36
C PRO A 128 -3.72 18.06 6.52
N VAL A 129 -4.72 18.42 5.71
CA VAL A 129 -6.06 17.80 5.72
C VAL A 129 -5.96 16.32 5.38
N LEU A 130 -5.25 15.96 4.30
CA LEU A 130 -5.04 14.57 3.91
C LEU A 130 -4.28 13.76 4.97
N ARG A 131 -3.27 14.36 5.62
CA ARG A 131 -2.56 13.70 6.73
C ARG A 131 -3.51 13.43 7.90
N HIS A 132 -4.35 14.39 8.27
CA HIS A 132 -5.32 14.19 9.34
C HIS A 132 -6.32 13.08 8.98
N LEU A 133 -6.85 13.10 7.75
CA LEU A 133 -7.75 12.08 7.23
C LEU A 133 -7.14 10.67 7.30
N PHE A 134 -5.94 10.48 6.75
CA PHE A 134 -5.30 9.16 6.69
C PHE A 134 -4.76 8.66 8.05
N HIS A 135 -4.68 9.53 9.06
CA HIS A 135 -4.37 9.15 10.45
C HIS A 135 -5.61 9.03 11.36
N SER A 136 -6.82 9.24 10.81
CA SER A 136 -8.07 9.13 11.58
C SER A 136 -8.44 7.67 11.88
N ALA A 137 -9.15 7.46 12.99
CA ALA A 137 -9.64 6.13 13.37
C ALA A 137 -10.72 5.63 12.39
N GLU A 138 -11.51 6.56 11.86
CA GLU A 138 -12.55 6.34 10.87
C GLU A 138 -11.98 5.83 9.55
N PHE A 139 -10.88 6.42 9.05
CA PHE A 139 -10.18 5.90 7.87
C PHE A 139 -9.55 4.53 8.14
N ALA A 140 -8.96 4.33 9.32
CA ALA A 140 -8.42 3.01 9.67
C ALA A 140 -9.52 1.93 9.71
N ALA A 141 -10.75 2.29 10.08
CA ALA A 141 -11.90 1.39 10.15
C ALA A 141 -12.68 1.25 8.82
N SER A 142 -12.40 2.07 7.79
CA SER A 142 -13.18 2.08 6.55
C SER A 142 -12.85 0.94 5.57
N GLY A 143 -11.80 0.16 5.86
CA GLY A 143 -11.35 -0.94 5.02
C GLY A 143 -12.48 -1.91 4.66
N GLY A 144 -12.69 -2.12 3.36
CA GLY A 144 -13.70 -3.06 2.84
C GLY A 144 -15.15 -2.58 2.88
N GLN A 145 -15.43 -1.36 3.36
CA GLN A 145 -16.81 -0.86 3.47
C GLN A 145 -17.33 -0.19 2.18
N LYS A 146 -16.45 0.39 1.37
CA LYS A 146 -16.81 1.04 0.10
C LYS A 146 -16.66 0.08 -1.08
N LEU A 147 -17.59 0.20 -2.03
CA LEU A 147 -17.49 -0.49 -3.32
C LEU A 147 -16.43 0.21 -4.20
N ARG A 148 -15.52 -0.56 -4.79
CA ARG A 148 -14.56 -0.03 -5.77
C ARG A 148 -15.30 0.43 -7.03
N ARG A 149 -14.99 1.60 -7.56
CA ARG A 149 -15.48 2.10 -8.86
C ARG A 149 -14.75 1.43 -10.04
N GLY A 150 -15.18 1.70 -11.27
CA GLY A 150 -14.63 1.07 -12.47
C GLY A 150 -13.10 1.19 -12.60
N LEU A 151 -12.55 2.39 -12.42
CA LEU A 151 -11.11 2.61 -12.44
C LEU A 151 -10.40 1.89 -11.30
N GLU A 152 -10.98 1.92 -10.10
CA GLU A 152 -10.36 1.33 -8.92
C GLU A 152 -10.32 -0.19 -8.98
N ILE A 153 -11.37 -0.84 -9.50
CA ILE A 153 -11.35 -2.29 -9.69
C ILE A 153 -10.38 -2.69 -10.79
N LEU A 154 -10.31 -1.94 -11.90
CA LEU A 154 -9.33 -2.17 -12.96
C LEU A 154 -7.91 -2.07 -12.40
N THR A 155 -7.57 -0.96 -11.73
CA THR A 155 -6.24 -0.77 -11.12
C THR A 155 -5.94 -1.82 -10.06
N ALA A 156 -6.91 -2.19 -9.22
CA ALA A 156 -6.73 -3.22 -8.21
C ALA A 156 -6.42 -4.59 -8.84
N THR A 157 -7.13 -4.96 -9.90
CA THR A 157 -6.91 -6.21 -10.64
C THR A 157 -5.52 -6.23 -11.27
N CYS A 158 -5.14 -5.16 -11.99
CA CYS A 158 -3.80 -5.07 -12.59
C CYS A 158 -2.70 -5.20 -11.53
N ARG A 159 -2.85 -4.52 -10.39
CA ARG A 159 -1.87 -4.56 -9.30
C ARG A 159 -1.75 -5.94 -8.65
N VAL A 160 -2.86 -6.65 -8.50
CA VAL A 160 -2.89 -7.98 -7.88
C VAL A 160 -2.28 -9.06 -8.78
N LEU A 161 -2.39 -8.88 -10.11
CA LEU A 161 -1.86 -9.79 -11.12
C LEU A 161 -0.50 -9.34 -11.69
N ASP A 162 0.17 -8.38 -11.05
CA ASP A 162 1.43 -7.76 -11.49
C ASP A 162 1.45 -7.41 -12.99
N ALA A 163 0.33 -6.86 -13.47
CA ALA A 163 0.14 -6.63 -14.89
C ALA A 163 1.08 -5.54 -15.41
N GLN A 164 1.79 -5.88 -16.48
CA GLN A 164 2.59 -4.95 -17.27
C GLN A 164 1.67 -4.21 -18.24
N ILE A 165 1.76 -2.89 -18.24
CA ILE A 165 0.93 -2.00 -19.05
C ILE A 165 1.86 -1.22 -19.98
N ASP A 166 1.57 -1.21 -21.29
CA ASP A 166 2.25 -0.34 -22.23
C ASP A 166 2.01 1.14 -21.84
N PRO A 167 3.07 1.93 -21.59
CA PRO A 167 2.92 3.30 -21.14
C PRO A 167 2.41 4.27 -22.21
N GLU A 168 2.27 3.88 -23.49
CA GLU A 168 1.78 4.79 -24.54
C GLU A 168 0.27 5.11 -24.39
N PRO A 169 -0.11 6.30 -23.88
CA PRO A 169 -1.50 6.58 -23.47
C PRO A 169 -2.46 6.81 -24.64
N MET A 170 -1.94 6.95 -25.86
CA MET A 170 -2.69 7.27 -27.09
C MET A 170 -2.26 6.40 -28.28
N GLY A 171 -1.58 5.28 -28.06
CA GLY A 171 -1.29 4.32 -29.13
C GLY A 171 -2.56 3.58 -29.56
N ALA A 172 -2.52 2.90 -30.73
CA ALA A 172 -3.60 2.04 -31.25
C ALA A 172 -3.97 0.82 -30.36
N VAL A 173 -3.31 0.76 -29.20
CA VAL A 173 -3.19 -0.27 -28.17
C VAL A 173 -3.97 0.17 -26.90
N ALA A 174 -4.13 1.48 -26.67
CA ALA A 174 -4.90 2.02 -25.53
C ALA A 174 -6.43 1.85 -25.66
N ASP A 175 -6.91 1.45 -26.84
CA ASP A 175 -8.34 1.23 -27.15
C ASP A 175 -8.96 0.10 -26.31
N GLY A 176 -8.19 -0.93 -25.95
CA GLY A 176 -8.69 -2.04 -25.11
C GLY A 176 -9.07 -1.60 -23.69
N LEU A 177 -8.38 -0.59 -23.15
CA LEU A 177 -8.59 -0.09 -21.79
C LEU A 177 -9.55 1.10 -21.75
N HIS A 178 -9.38 2.06 -22.67
CA HIS A 178 -10.09 3.34 -22.66
C HIS A 178 -11.05 3.53 -23.83
N GLY A 179 -10.99 2.69 -24.87
CA GLY A 179 -11.74 2.88 -26.11
C GLY A 179 -13.24 3.01 -25.89
N GLU A 180 -13.85 4.00 -26.53
CA GLU A 180 -15.28 4.24 -26.44
C GLU A 180 -16.06 3.04 -27.00
N GLY A 181 -17.10 2.59 -26.29
CA GLY A 181 -17.97 1.48 -26.72
C GLY A 181 -17.51 0.07 -26.30
N TRP A 182 -16.20 -0.19 -26.22
CA TRP A 182 -15.67 -1.55 -25.97
C TRP A 182 -14.56 -1.64 -24.91
N GLY A 183 -13.92 -0.53 -24.56
CA GLY A 183 -12.83 -0.47 -23.58
C GLY A 183 -13.27 -0.92 -22.18
N ALA A 184 -12.34 -1.48 -21.41
CA ALA A 184 -12.60 -1.99 -20.06
C ALA A 184 -13.30 -0.94 -19.17
N LEU A 185 -12.81 0.30 -19.16
CA LEU A 185 -13.39 1.39 -18.37
C LEU A 185 -14.77 1.81 -18.84
N PHE A 186 -15.01 1.82 -20.15
CA PHE A 186 -16.34 2.10 -20.71
C PHE A 186 -17.34 1.03 -20.27
N ARG A 187 -16.96 -0.25 -20.35
CA ARG A 187 -17.81 -1.37 -19.91
C ARG A 187 -18.02 -1.41 -18.40
N LEU A 188 -17.09 -0.88 -17.62
CA LEU A 188 -17.23 -0.68 -16.17
C LEU A 188 -18.03 0.57 -15.80
N GLY A 189 -18.54 1.33 -16.78
CA GLY A 189 -19.35 2.53 -16.55
C GLY A 189 -18.55 3.76 -16.12
N GLN A 190 -17.21 3.74 -16.27
CA GLN A 190 -16.33 4.85 -15.91
C GLN A 190 -15.33 5.18 -17.02
N PRO A 191 -15.78 5.56 -18.24
CA PRO A 191 -14.86 5.98 -19.30
C PRO A 191 -13.95 7.11 -18.84
N LEU A 192 -12.66 7.03 -19.18
CA LEU A 192 -11.68 8.03 -18.80
C LEU A 192 -12.01 9.36 -19.49
N PHE A 193 -12.13 10.44 -18.72
CA PHE A 193 -12.58 11.77 -19.21
C PHE A 193 -13.96 11.79 -19.90
N GLY A 194 -14.74 10.71 -19.81
CA GLY A 194 -16.02 10.57 -20.51
C GLY A 194 -17.25 11.04 -19.72
N HIS A 195 -17.06 11.59 -18.52
CA HIS A 195 -18.16 12.15 -17.75
C HIS A 195 -18.55 13.51 -18.32
N GLN A 196 -19.80 13.66 -18.77
CA GLN A 196 -20.23 14.84 -19.53
C GLN A 196 -20.45 16.08 -18.66
N ASN A 197 -20.87 15.86 -17.41
CA ASN A 197 -21.20 16.94 -16.49
C ASN A 197 -19.94 17.37 -15.70
N PRO A 198 -19.86 18.63 -15.26
CA PRO A 198 -18.69 19.14 -14.52
C PRO A 198 -18.63 18.66 -13.05
N ASP A 199 -19.62 17.90 -12.59
CA ASP A 199 -19.73 17.35 -11.23
C ASP A 199 -18.87 16.09 -11.00
N GLY A 200 -18.46 15.43 -12.07
CA GLY A 200 -17.65 14.22 -12.02
C GLY A 200 -18.47 12.96 -11.70
N PHE A 201 -17.81 11.80 -11.79
CA PHE A 201 -18.42 10.52 -11.45
C PHE A 201 -18.77 10.41 -9.96
N SER A 202 -19.90 9.79 -9.65
CA SER A 202 -20.37 9.57 -8.27
C SER A 202 -19.34 8.83 -7.40
N ASP A 203 -19.31 9.20 -6.12
CA ASP A 203 -18.55 8.52 -5.06
C ASP A 203 -19.42 7.61 -4.18
N ASP A 204 -20.73 7.52 -4.46
CA ASP A 204 -21.69 6.63 -3.77
C ASP A 204 -21.66 5.22 -4.36
N GLY A 205 -21.40 4.21 -3.52
CA GLY A 205 -21.30 2.83 -3.95
C GLY A 205 -22.59 2.28 -4.58
N ALA A 206 -23.75 2.80 -4.17
CA ALA A 206 -25.05 2.40 -4.72
C ALA A 206 -25.18 2.68 -6.22
N ASP A 207 -24.61 3.78 -6.72
CA ASP A 207 -24.64 4.14 -8.14
C ASP A 207 -23.79 3.19 -9.00
N TRP A 208 -22.84 2.51 -8.35
CA TRP A 208 -21.92 1.56 -8.97
C TRP A 208 -22.34 0.10 -8.80
N LEU A 209 -23.47 -0.15 -8.12
CA LEU A 209 -23.96 -1.47 -7.76
C LEU A 209 -25.23 -1.82 -8.53
N SER A 210 -25.08 -2.65 -9.56
CA SER A 210 -26.20 -3.28 -10.27
C SER A 210 -25.84 -4.72 -10.63
N ALA A 211 -26.85 -5.57 -10.87
CA ALA A 211 -26.61 -6.96 -11.26
C ALA A 211 -25.76 -7.07 -12.54
N ASP A 212 -26.08 -6.26 -13.56
CA ASP A 212 -25.28 -6.17 -14.80
C ASP A 212 -23.87 -5.63 -14.54
N GLY A 213 -23.75 -4.57 -13.72
CA GLY A 213 -22.46 -4.00 -13.35
C GLY A 213 -21.54 -4.98 -12.62
N LEU A 214 -22.09 -5.83 -11.74
CA LEU A 214 -21.35 -6.89 -11.05
C LEU A 214 -20.83 -7.96 -12.02
N LEU A 215 -21.66 -8.41 -12.96
CA LEU A 215 -21.24 -9.37 -13.98
C LEU A 215 -20.10 -8.79 -14.83
N ARG A 216 -20.26 -7.56 -15.32
CA ARG A 216 -19.20 -6.88 -16.10
C ARG A 216 -17.89 -6.75 -15.33
N ARG A 217 -17.95 -6.50 -14.03
CA ARG A 217 -16.75 -6.44 -13.18
C ARG A 217 -16.02 -7.77 -13.15
N TRP A 218 -16.74 -8.88 -12.95
CA TRP A 218 -16.15 -10.21 -13.01
C TRP A 218 -15.58 -10.53 -14.38
N ASP A 219 -16.32 -10.23 -15.44
CA ASP A 219 -15.89 -10.46 -16.82
C ASP A 219 -14.59 -9.70 -17.13
N ILE A 220 -14.49 -8.41 -16.77
CA ILE A 220 -13.29 -7.61 -16.99
C ILE A 220 -12.10 -8.13 -16.17
N CYS A 221 -12.31 -8.51 -14.91
CA CYS A 221 -11.23 -9.08 -14.09
C CYS A 221 -10.73 -10.39 -14.69
N GLY A 222 -11.65 -11.23 -15.17
CA GLY A 222 -11.34 -12.46 -15.90
C GLY A 222 -10.59 -12.17 -17.20
N SER A 223 -11.06 -11.25 -18.05
CA SER A 223 -10.39 -10.88 -19.31
C SER A 223 -8.94 -10.45 -19.09
N ILE A 224 -8.66 -9.69 -18.02
CA ILE A 224 -7.30 -9.28 -17.66
C ILE A 224 -6.46 -10.50 -17.24
N ALA A 225 -6.98 -11.35 -16.35
CA ALA A 225 -6.29 -12.56 -15.92
C ALA A 225 -5.96 -13.51 -17.09
N ASN A 226 -6.77 -13.51 -18.15
CA ASN A 226 -6.52 -14.30 -19.36
C ASN A 226 -5.67 -13.60 -20.42
N ASN A 227 -5.13 -12.41 -20.13
CA ASN A 227 -4.36 -11.66 -21.12
C ASN A 227 -5.13 -11.34 -22.41
N TRP A 228 -6.45 -11.15 -22.35
CA TRP A 228 -7.25 -10.74 -23.52
C TRP A 228 -6.86 -9.37 -24.08
N TYR A 229 -6.21 -8.57 -23.26
CA TYR A 229 -5.72 -7.24 -23.60
C TYR A 229 -4.24 -7.24 -23.97
N ALA A 230 -3.59 -8.40 -24.12
CA ALA A 230 -2.21 -8.47 -24.58
C ALA A 230 -2.10 -8.06 -26.07
N PRO A 231 -0.97 -7.45 -26.50
CA PRO A 231 0.23 -7.18 -25.71
C PRO A 231 0.14 -5.94 -24.79
N ASP A 232 -0.90 -5.13 -24.95
CA ASP A 232 -1.11 -3.81 -24.36
C ASP A 232 -1.17 -3.84 -22.82
N LEU A 233 -1.85 -4.86 -22.30
CA LEU A 233 -1.89 -5.20 -20.89
C LEU A 233 -1.66 -6.71 -20.75
N ALA A 234 -0.52 -7.07 -20.16
CA ALA A 234 -0.13 -8.45 -19.89
C ALA A 234 -0.02 -8.69 -18.38
N ALA A 235 -0.96 -9.43 -17.82
CA ALA A 235 -1.00 -9.94 -16.46
C ALA A 235 -0.16 -11.23 -16.31
N ASP A 236 0.39 -11.42 -15.11
CA ASP A 236 0.91 -12.68 -14.62
C ASP A 236 -0.06 -13.28 -13.60
N PRO A 237 -0.90 -14.27 -13.97
CA PRO A 237 -1.80 -14.93 -13.04
C PRO A 237 -1.09 -15.60 -11.87
N LEU A 238 0.18 -16.00 -12.04
CA LEU A 238 0.99 -16.59 -10.97
C LEU A 238 1.50 -15.55 -9.98
N ALA A 239 1.40 -14.25 -10.27
CA ALA A 239 1.68 -13.19 -9.31
C ALA A 239 0.73 -13.24 -8.10
N LEU A 240 -0.44 -13.90 -8.21
CA LEU A 240 -1.31 -14.19 -7.08
C LEU A 240 -0.68 -15.15 -6.08
N LEU A 241 0.25 -15.99 -6.53
CA LEU A 241 0.92 -16.94 -5.67
C LEU A 241 2.10 -16.25 -4.94
N PRO A 242 2.30 -16.54 -3.65
CA PRO A 242 3.59 -16.27 -3.02
C PRO A 242 4.72 -16.96 -3.80
N ASP A 243 5.83 -16.25 -3.98
CA ASP A 243 7.09 -16.78 -4.50
C ASP A 243 8.12 -16.75 -3.35
N PRO A 244 8.50 -17.91 -2.79
CA PRO A 244 8.13 -19.24 -3.21
C PRO A 244 6.68 -19.61 -2.83
N PRO A 245 6.11 -20.64 -3.48
CA PRO A 245 4.87 -21.22 -3.00
C PRO A 245 5.08 -21.85 -1.60
N PRO A 246 4.15 -21.64 -0.64
CA PRO A 246 4.18 -22.23 0.68
C PRO A 246 4.33 -23.75 0.66
N PRO A 247 4.94 -24.33 1.70
CA PRO A 247 5.33 -25.74 1.72
C PRO A 247 4.14 -26.71 1.76
N ASN A 248 2.91 -26.21 1.91
CA ASN A 248 1.70 -27.04 1.90
C ASN A 248 0.50 -26.28 1.29
N ALA A 249 -0.46 -27.05 0.78
CA ALA A 249 -1.65 -26.55 0.11
C ALA A 249 -2.53 -25.66 1.01
N GLY A 250 -2.55 -25.90 2.32
CA GLY A 250 -3.29 -25.07 3.28
C GLY A 250 -2.73 -23.65 3.36
N ALA A 251 -1.41 -23.52 3.55
CA ALA A 251 -0.73 -22.23 3.60
C ALA A 251 -0.79 -21.48 2.25
N LEU A 252 -0.79 -22.21 1.14
CA LEU A 252 -1.02 -21.64 -0.19
C LEU A 252 -2.45 -21.08 -0.31
N LEU A 253 -3.45 -21.86 0.09
CA LEU A 253 -4.85 -21.46 0.07
C LEU A 253 -5.10 -20.25 0.98
N ASP A 254 -4.52 -20.23 2.18
CA ASP A 254 -4.63 -19.12 3.11
C ASP A 254 -4.01 -17.84 2.53
N THR A 255 -2.83 -17.96 1.89
CA THR A 255 -2.17 -16.81 1.27
C THR A 255 -2.98 -16.25 0.09
N VAL A 256 -3.53 -17.13 -0.76
CA VAL A 256 -4.38 -16.75 -1.89
C VAL A 256 -5.71 -16.16 -1.40
N ALA A 257 -6.32 -16.74 -0.36
CA ALA A 257 -7.54 -16.23 0.25
C ALA A 257 -7.34 -14.83 0.83
N VAL A 258 -6.24 -14.58 1.54
CA VAL A 258 -5.88 -13.23 2.04
C VAL A 258 -5.68 -12.25 0.87
N ARG A 259 -5.01 -12.66 -0.21
CA ARG A 259 -4.78 -11.78 -1.37
C ARG A 259 -6.06 -11.46 -2.16
N LEU A 260 -6.96 -12.43 -2.32
CA LEU A 260 -8.19 -12.28 -3.10
C LEU A 260 -9.32 -11.62 -2.30
N LEU A 261 -9.51 -12.03 -1.05
CA LEU A 261 -10.64 -11.60 -0.22
C LEU A 261 -10.27 -10.44 0.71
N GLY A 262 -8.98 -10.14 0.87
CA GLY A 262 -8.48 -9.25 1.91
C GLY A 262 -8.50 -9.93 3.29
N GLU A 263 -7.90 -9.26 4.29
CA GLU A 263 -8.12 -9.64 5.68
C GLU A 263 -9.60 -9.42 6.03
N VAL A 264 -10.33 -10.50 6.26
CA VAL A 264 -11.71 -10.39 6.77
C VAL A 264 -11.75 -11.15 8.10
N GLY A 265 -11.57 -10.36 9.14
CA GLY A 265 -11.25 -10.75 10.52
C GLY A 265 -9.87 -10.24 10.91
N ALA A 266 -9.73 -9.67 12.12
CA ALA A 266 -8.40 -9.46 12.67
C ALA A 266 -7.70 -10.84 12.69
N PRO A 267 -6.47 -10.96 12.17
CA PRO A 267 -5.72 -12.21 12.26
C PRO A 267 -5.74 -12.73 13.72
N PRO A 268 -5.68 -14.05 13.94
CA PRO A 268 -5.52 -14.55 15.30
C PRO A 268 -4.31 -13.86 15.94
N ALA A 269 -4.47 -13.41 17.19
CA ALA A 269 -3.37 -12.76 17.90
C ALA A 269 -2.16 -13.71 17.94
N HIS A 270 -0.96 -13.17 17.70
CA HIS A 270 0.28 -13.96 17.60
C HIS A 270 0.77 -14.55 18.94
N GLY A 271 -0.08 -14.59 19.97
CA GLY A 271 0.26 -15.07 21.31
C GLY A 271 1.10 -14.10 22.15
N PHE A 272 1.27 -12.86 21.69
CA PHE A 272 2.01 -11.80 22.39
C PHE A 272 1.15 -10.56 22.59
N THR A 273 1.23 -9.95 23.78
CA THR A 273 0.37 -8.82 24.17
C THR A 273 0.72 -7.50 23.46
N ASP A 274 1.93 -7.37 22.93
CA ASP A 274 2.46 -6.18 22.26
C ASP A 274 2.62 -6.35 20.74
N VAL A 275 1.91 -7.31 20.15
CA VAL A 275 1.93 -7.59 18.72
C VAL A 275 0.52 -7.51 18.18
N ALA A 276 0.26 -6.51 17.34
CA ALA A 276 -1.02 -6.40 16.64
C ALA A 276 -1.21 -7.60 15.71
N PRO A 277 -2.45 -8.12 15.57
CA PRO A 277 -2.80 -9.13 14.58
C PRO A 277 -2.30 -8.86 13.16
N THR A 278 -2.25 -7.59 12.76
CA THR A 278 -1.87 -7.15 11.42
C THR A 278 -0.38 -6.82 11.30
N ALA A 279 0.44 -7.19 12.28
CA ALA A 279 1.86 -6.92 12.25
C ALA A 279 2.52 -7.63 11.05
N TRP A 280 3.23 -6.88 10.20
CA TRP A 280 3.90 -7.44 9.00
C TRP A 280 4.89 -8.58 9.30
N TYR A 281 5.38 -8.64 10.53
CA TYR A 281 6.30 -9.67 11.05
C TYR A 281 5.58 -10.80 11.81
N GLY A 282 4.25 -10.79 11.84
CA GLY A 282 3.39 -11.76 12.54
C GLY A 282 3.71 -13.22 12.20
N PRO A 283 3.75 -13.63 10.92
CA PRO A 283 4.08 -15.01 10.53
C PRO A 283 5.45 -15.48 11.05
N ALA A 284 6.44 -14.59 11.05
CA ALA A 284 7.76 -14.90 11.57
C ALA A 284 7.76 -15.09 13.10
N LEU A 285 6.90 -14.36 13.81
CA LEU A 285 6.71 -14.52 15.25
C LEU A 285 5.97 -15.81 15.60
N ASP A 286 4.92 -16.15 14.85
CA ASP A 286 4.18 -17.39 15.05
C ASP A 286 5.10 -18.61 14.86
N TRP A 287 5.85 -18.64 13.76
CA TRP A 287 6.87 -19.68 13.57
C TRP A 287 7.88 -19.71 14.72
N ALA A 288 8.44 -18.55 15.09
CA ALA A 288 9.47 -18.51 16.12
C ALA A 288 8.95 -18.96 17.49
N ARG A 289 7.66 -18.73 17.79
CA ARG A 289 6.98 -19.27 18.97
C ARG A 289 6.84 -20.78 18.87
N ASP A 290 6.27 -21.27 17.77
CA ASP A 290 5.93 -22.68 17.58
C ASP A 290 7.19 -23.57 17.48
N ALA A 291 8.28 -23.02 16.95
CA ALA A 291 9.60 -23.65 16.89
C ALA A 291 10.43 -23.45 18.18
N ASP A 292 9.88 -22.84 19.24
CA ASP A 292 10.54 -22.58 20.52
C ASP A 292 11.88 -21.79 20.38
N VAL A 293 11.91 -20.90 19.37
CA VAL A 293 12.97 -19.92 19.12
C VAL A 293 12.78 -18.71 20.04
N VAL A 294 11.54 -18.28 20.26
CA VAL A 294 11.19 -17.22 21.21
C VAL A 294 9.93 -17.58 21.99
N GLY A 295 9.86 -17.14 23.24
CA GLY A 295 8.65 -17.20 24.06
C GLY A 295 8.30 -15.82 24.64
N PRO A 296 7.09 -15.67 25.20
CA PRO A 296 6.67 -14.41 25.81
C PRO A 296 7.49 -14.13 27.08
N TYR A 297 7.73 -12.85 27.35
CA TYR A 297 8.18 -12.42 28.68
C TYR A 297 7.06 -12.66 29.72
N ALA A 298 7.39 -12.49 30.99
CA ALA A 298 6.44 -12.73 32.09
C ALA A 298 5.14 -11.88 32.00
N ASP A 299 5.19 -10.74 31.29
CA ASP A 299 4.06 -9.85 31.02
C ASP A 299 3.30 -10.19 29.73
N GLY A 300 3.66 -11.29 29.06
CA GLY A 300 3.06 -11.71 27.79
C GLY A 300 3.62 -11.02 26.55
N SER A 301 4.57 -10.09 26.69
CA SER A 301 5.12 -9.32 25.57
C SER A 301 6.27 -10.06 24.85
N VAL A 302 6.70 -9.56 23.69
CA VAL A 302 7.92 -10.02 22.97
C VAL A 302 8.89 -8.89 22.63
N HIS A 303 8.47 -7.64 22.77
CA HIS A 303 9.23 -6.43 22.47
C HIS A 303 9.77 -6.39 21.03
N PRO A 304 8.89 -6.44 20.01
CA PRO A 304 9.29 -6.66 18.61
C PRO A 304 10.11 -5.49 18.03
N THR A 305 9.87 -4.26 18.50
CA THR A 305 10.51 -3.04 17.99
C THR A 305 11.80 -2.66 18.72
N ASN A 306 12.13 -3.33 19.83
CA ASN A 306 13.36 -3.05 20.57
C ASN A 306 14.59 -3.50 19.78
N SER A 307 15.66 -2.69 19.83
CA SER A 307 16.97 -3.08 19.32
C SER A 307 17.46 -4.35 20.02
N ILE A 308 17.89 -5.33 19.25
CA ILE A 308 18.27 -6.63 19.77
C ILE A 308 19.72 -6.65 20.27
N LYS A 309 19.95 -7.33 21.40
CA LYS A 309 21.30 -7.52 21.97
C LYS A 309 22.04 -8.66 21.26
N ARG A 310 23.36 -8.60 21.18
CA ARG A 310 24.21 -9.66 20.59
C ARG A 310 23.93 -11.05 21.17
N SER A 311 23.77 -11.15 22.50
CA SER A 311 23.44 -12.41 23.18
C SER A 311 22.08 -12.98 22.74
N GLN A 312 21.09 -12.13 22.48
CA GLN A 312 19.77 -12.56 22.06
C GLN A 312 19.76 -13.09 20.62
N VAL A 313 20.56 -12.49 19.73
CA VAL A 313 20.72 -12.99 18.34
C VAL A 313 21.33 -14.39 18.34
N VAL A 314 22.37 -14.59 19.16
CA VAL A 314 23.04 -15.89 19.30
C VAL A 314 22.11 -16.95 19.88
N ASP A 315 21.34 -16.61 20.91
CA ASP A 315 20.37 -17.54 21.50
C ASP A 315 19.26 -17.92 20.50
N MET A 316 18.72 -16.96 19.75
CA MET A 316 17.73 -17.22 18.70
C MET A 316 18.28 -18.14 17.60
N LEU A 317 19.50 -17.87 17.11
CA LEU A 317 20.15 -18.71 16.10
C LEU A 317 20.34 -20.14 16.61
N TRP A 318 20.88 -20.31 17.82
CA TRP A 318 21.10 -21.63 18.40
C TRP A 318 19.80 -22.42 18.58
N ARG A 319 18.72 -21.76 19.01
CA ARG A 319 17.39 -22.37 19.12
C ARG A 319 16.84 -22.77 17.75
N ALA A 320 16.95 -21.89 16.77
CA ALA A 320 16.49 -22.14 15.39
C ALA A 320 17.24 -23.31 14.73
N GLU A 321 18.49 -23.56 15.11
CA GLU A 321 19.31 -24.71 14.67
C GLU A 321 19.06 -25.99 15.48
N GLY A 322 18.03 -26.03 16.33
CA GLY A 322 17.67 -27.24 17.09
C GLY A 322 18.53 -27.48 18.33
N ARG A 323 19.13 -26.43 18.92
CA ARG A 323 19.88 -26.49 20.19
C ARG A 323 21.05 -27.47 20.21
N PRO A 324 21.97 -27.41 19.21
CA PRO A 324 23.12 -28.31 19.15
C PRO A 324 23.97 -28.24 20.42
N THR A 325 24.36 -29.42 20.93
CA THR A 325 25.14 -29.58 22.16
C THR A 325 26.58 -30.07 21.87
N GLY A 326 27.46 -29.99 22.86
CA GLY A 326 28.82 -30.56 22.78
C GLY A 326 29.92 -29.56 22.45
N ALA A 327 29.60 -28.28 22.30
CA ALA A 327 30.59 -27.23 22.07
C ALA A 327 31.45 -26.96 23.33
N PRO A 328 32.77 -26.72 23.18
CA PRO A 328 33.64 -26.31 24.29
C PRO A 328 33.20 -24.98 24.92
N PRO A 329 33.57 -24.70 26.19
CA PRO A 329 33.24 -23.44 26.84
C PRO A 329 33.72 -22.20 26.05
N HIS A 330 32.85 -21.21 25.91
CA HIS A 330 33.13 -19.99 25.12
C HIS A 330 34.33 -19.17 25.61
N GLY A 331 34.73 -19.25 26.90
CA GLY A 331 35.94 -18.61 27.43
C GLY A 331 35.97 -17.07 27.49
N TYR A 332 34.89 -16.39 27.11
CA TYR A 332 34.74 -14.94 27.27
C TYR A 332 34.64 -14.54 28.75
N PRO A 333 35.48 -13.62 29.26
CA PRO A 333 35.54 -13.27 30.69
C PRO A 333 34.34 -12.43 31.16
N ASP A 334 33.65 -11.74 30.25
CA ASP A 334 32.46 -10.93 30.54
C ASP A 334 31.14 -11.71 30.47
N VAL A 335 31.22 -13.03 30.31
CA VAL A 335 30.06 -13.94 30.30
C VAL A 335 30.36 -15.10 31.28
N ALA A 336 29.50 -15.29 32.27
CA ALA A 336 29.62 -16.46 33.14
C ALA A 336 29.29 -17.75 32.36
N PRO A 337 29.99 -18.88 32.58
CA PRO A 337 29.65 -20.15 31.93
C PRO A 337 28.22 -20.63 32.19
N THR A 338 27.62 -20.20 33.30
CA THR A 338 26.24 -20.51 33.71
C THR A 338 25.20 -19.52 33.17
N ALA A 339 25.61 -18.55 32.33
CA ALA A 339 24.66 -17.62 31.72
C ALA A 339 23.59 -18.39 30.91
N PRO A 340 22.32 -17.95 30.89
CA PRO A 340 21.25 -18.67 30.18
C PRO A 340 21.54 -18.93 28.69
N TYR A 341 22.24 -18.01 28.02
CA TYR A 341 22.68 -18.12 26.62
C TYR A 341 24.12 -18.67 26.48
N GLY A 342 24.73 -19.14 27.58
CA GLY A 342 26.09 -19.67 27.61
C GLY A 342 26.32 -20.85 26.65
N PRO A 343 25.43 -21.86 26.62
CA PRO A 343 25.52 -22.96 25.65
C PRO A 343 25.44 -22.48 24.20
N ALA A 344 24.51 -21.56 23.89
CA ALA A 344 24.38 -20.96 22.57
C ALA A 344 25.64 -20.19 22.16
N LEU A 345 26.26 -19.46 23.10
CA LEU A 345 27.51 -18.73 22.85
C LEU A 345 28.70 -19.66 22.64
N SER A 346 28.79 -20.77 23.39
CA SER A 346 29.81 -21.81 23.19
C SER A 346 29.69 -22.41 21.78
N TRP A 347 28.49 -22.79 21.38
CA TRP A 347 28.22 -23.30 20.02
C TRP A 347 28.56 -22.27 18.93
N ALA A 348 28.12 -21.02 19.09
CA ALA A 348 28.35 -19.99 18.10
C ALA A 348 29.84 -19.65 17.97
N LYS A 349 30.61 -19.71 19.05
CA LYS A 349 32.07 -19.53 19.01
C LYS A 349 32.75 -20.71 18.33
N ASP A 350 32.38 -21.94 18.69
CA ASP A 350 32.95 -23.18 18.15
C ASP A 350 32.77 -23.26 16.63
N ARG A 351 31.61 -22.83 16.13
CA ARG A 351 31.32 -22.78 14.68
C ARG A 351 31.80 -21.51 13.97
N GLY A 352 32.49 -20.60 14.66
CA GLY A 352 32.97 -19.35 14.06
C GLY A 352 31.87 -18.32 13.72
N ILE A 353 30.64 -18.52 14.21
CA ILE A 353 29.50 -17.62 13.98
C ILE A 353 29.71 -16.26 14.64
N VAL A 354 30.38 -16.26 15.80
CA VAL A 354 30.70 -15.03 16.54
C VAL A 354 32.15 -14.98 17.00
N GLY A 355 32.77 -13.82 16.79
CA GLY A 355 34.04 -13.43 17.39
C GLY A 355 33.86 -12.49 18.59
N GLY A 356 34.92 -12.42 19.41
CA GLY A 356 35.08 -11.44 20.48
C GLY A 356 35.66 -10.11 19.98
N TYR A 357 35.65 -9.12 20.86
CA TYR A 357 36.37 -7.87 20.66
C TYR A 357 37.88 -8.06 20.92
N PRO A 358 38.74 -7.12 20.46
CA PRO A 358 40.19 -7.21 20.68
C PRO A 358 40.62 -7.30 22.16
N ASP A 359 39.77 -6.86 23.08
CA ASP A 359 39.96 -6.96 24.53
C ASP A 359 39.57 -8.33 25.12
N GLY A 360 39.21 -9.29 24.26
CA GLY A 360 38.80 -10.64 24.66
C GLY A 360 37.35 -10.75 25.15
N THR A 361 36.54 -9.69 25.08
CA THR A 361 35.14 -9.68 25.56
C THR A 361 34.12 -10.03 24.47
N PHE A 362 32.92 -10.49 24.83
CA PHE A 362 31.80 -10.72 23.90
C PHE A 362 30.82 -9.54 23.82
N ARG A 363 30.67 -8.80 24.92
CA ARG A 363 29.73 -7.69 25.15
C ARG A 363 28.27 -8.10 24.94
N PRO A 364 27.74 -9.04 25.74
CA PRO A 364 26.44 -9.66 25.50
C PRO A 364 25.26 -8.69 25.52
N LYS A 365 25.37 -7.58 26.28
CA LYS A 365 24.30 -6.58 26.45
C LYS A 365 24.34 -5.47 25.39
N ARG A 366 25.37 -5.42 24.55
CA ARG A 366 25.48 -4.43 23.47
C ARG A 366 24.49 -4.77 22.35
N THR A 367 23.82 -3.75 21.81
CA THR A 367 22.95 -3.91 20.64
C THR A 367 23.77 -4.31 19.42
N ALA A 368 23.18 -5.14 18.56
CA ALA A 368 23.80 -5.61 17.33
C ALA A 368 23.39 -4.73 16.14
N SER A 369 24.35 -4.39 15.29
CA SER A 369 24.05 -3.69 14.04
C SER A 369 23.51 -4.64 12.97
N ARG A 370 22.84 -4.09 11.95
CA ARG A 370 22.35 -4.85 10.78
C ARG A 370 23.44 -5.69 10.12
N ALA A 371 24.63 -5.11 9.89
CA ALA A 371 25.76 -5.83 9.31
C ALA A 371 26.23 -6.99 10.20
N GLN A 372 26.26 -6.80 11.52
CA GLN A 372 26.67 -7.85 12.46
C GLN A 372 25.68 -9.02 12.47
N VAL A 373 24.38 -8.74 12.47
CA VAL A 373 23.36 -9.80 12.46
C VAL A 373 23.37 -10.56 11.13
N VAL A 374 23.46 -9.87 9.99
CA VAL A 374 23.58 -10.54 8.68
C VAL A 374 24.77 -11.48 8.66
N MET A 375 25.92 -11.06 9.18
CA MET A 375 27.11 -11.92 9.22
C MET A 375 26.95 -13.10 10.16
N MET A 376 26.31 -12.94 11.32
CA MET A 376 25.99 -14.08 12.20
C MET A 376 25.08 -15.10 11.50
N VAL A 377 24.06 -14.64 10.76
CA VAL A 377 23.15 -15.52 10.01
C VAL A 377 23.88 -16.22 8.85
N TRP A 378 24.76 -15.49 8.14
CA TRP A 378 25.55 -16.03 7.04
C TRP A 378 26.57 -17.09 7.50
N HIS A 379 27.31 -16.82 8.59
CA HIS A 379 28.22 -17.79 9.19
C HIS A 379 27.49 -19.03 9.72
N ALA A 380 26.31 -18.84 10.32
CA ALA A 380 25.48 -19.96 10.77
C ALA A 380 25.03 -20.85 9.59
N ALA A 381 24.86 -20.27 8.40
CA ALA A 381 24.57 -20.98 7.17
C ALA A 381 25.80 -21.66 6.51
N GLY A 382 26.99 -21.55 7.11
CA GLY A 382 28.21 -22.16 6.58
C GLY A 382 28.88 -21.36 5.47
N ASP A 383 28.78 -20.03 5.53
CA ASP A 383 29.47 -19.10 4.63
C ASP A 383 29.17 -19.30 3.13
N PRO A 384 27.90 -19.43 2.72
CA PRO A 384 27.55 -19.67 1.32
C PRO A 384 28.09 -18.56 0.41
N GLY A 385 28.78 -18.97 -0.66
CA GLY A 385 29.34 -18.07 -1.68
C GLY A 385 28.51 -17.98 -2.96
N GLY A 386 28.95 -17.13 -3.90
CA GLY A 386 28.41 -17.08 -5.26
C GLY A 386 27.14 -16.25 -5.45
N SER A 387 26.67 -15.53 -4.44
CA SER A 387 25.50 -14.65 -4.58
C SER A 387 25.78 -13.41 -5.44
N PRO A 388 24.82 -12.96 -6.28
CA PRO A 388 24.97 -11.74 -7.07
C PRO A 388 25.23 -10.52 -6.20
N ARG A 389 26.03 -9.60 -6.72
CA ARG A 389 26.36 -8.37 -6.01
C ARG A 389 25.16 -7.42 -6.00
N ASN A 390 24.81 -6.87 -4.84
CA ASN A 390 23.81 -5.79 -4.76
C ASN A 390 24.40 -4.42 -5.15
N ASP A 391 23.52 -3.46 -5.40
CA ASP A 391 23.81 -2.07 -5.79
C ASP A 391 23.64 -1.05 -4.64
N TYR A 392 23.75 -1.51 -3.37
CA TYR A 392 23.61 -0.62 -2.22
C TYR A 392 24.70 0.47 -2.21
N THR A 393 24.27 1.73 -2.10
CA THR A 393 25.13 2.91 -2.14
C THR A 393 26.02 3.08 -0.91
N ASP A 394 25.64 2.47 0.22
CA ASP A 394 26.35 2.53 1.51
C ASP A 394 27.01 1.19 1.90
N VAL A 395 27.24 0.31 0.91
CA VAL A 395 27.97 -0.95 1.09
C VAL A 395 29.24 -0.91 0.23
N PRO A 396 30.40 -0.57 0.83
CA PRO A 396 31.69 -0.58 0.14
C PRO A 396 32.01 -1.94 -0.50
N VAL A 397 32.80 -1.89 -1.57
CA VAL A 397 33.19 -3.07 -2.36
C VAL A 397 33.98 -4.10 -1.54
N ASP A 398 34.74 -3.60 -0.57
CA ASP A 398 35.68 -4.27 0.31
C ASP A 398 35.17 -4.40 1.76
N ALA A 399 33.90 -4.08 2.00
CA ALA A 399 33.31 -4.19 3.32
C ALA A 399 33.37 -5.63 3.83
N TRP A 400 33.81 -5.83 5.08
CA TRP A 400 33.93 -7.15 5.72
C TRP A 400 32.61 -7.93 5.77
N TYR A 401 31.47 -7.23 5.69
CA TYR A 401 30.13 -7.82 5.68
C TYR A 401 29.54 -8.01 4.27
N ARG A 402 30.30 -7.67 3.21
CA ARG A 402 29.79 -7.67 1.83
C ARG A 402 29.23 -9.03 1.39
N PRO A 403 29.95 -10.16 1.56
CA PRO A 403 29.46 -11.46 1.09
C PRO A 403 28.13 -11.86 1.77
N GLY A 404 28.03 -11.66 3.08
CA GLY A 404 26.79 -11.94 3.82
C GLY A 404 25.62 -11.05 3.38
N VAL A 405 25.88 -9.78 3.04
CA VAL A 405 24.83 -8.86 2.55
C VAL A 405 24.39 -9.20 1.12
N ASP A 406 25.32 -9.54 0.23
CA ASP A 406 25.00 -10.03 -1.11
C ASP A 406 24.14 -11.32 -1.03
N TRP A 407 24.53 -12.27 -0.17
CA TRP A 407 23.76 -13.50 0.07
C TRP A 407 22.39 -13.24 0.68
N ALA A 408 22.31 -12.50 1.79
CA ALA A 408 21.04 -12.24 2.47
C ALA A 408 20.04 -11.49 1.55
N ARG A 409 20.53 -10.62 0.67
CA ARG A 409 19.69 -9.94 -0.34
C ARG A 409 19.19 -10.92 -1.40
N ALA A 410 20.06 -11.79 -1.92
CA ALA A 410 19.69 -12.81 -2.90
C ALA A 410 18.67 -13.82 -2.36
N GLN A 411 18.66 -14.04 -1.04
CA GLN A 411 17.70 -14.93 -0.35
C GLN A 411 16.43 -14.21 0.14
N GLY A 412 16.24 -12.91 -0.18
CA GLY A 412 15.06 -12.15 0.25
C GLY A 412 14.99 -11.84 1.76
N MET A 413 16.06 -12.10 2.52
CA MET A 413 16.08 -11.92 3.98
C MET A 413 16.20 -10.46 4.40
N ILE A 414 16.73 -9.59 3.53
CA ILE A 414 16.93 -8.16 3.80
C ILE A 414 16.32 -7.29 2.70
N GLY A 415 15.61 -6.25 3.14
CA GLY A 415 15.09 -5.17 2.31
C GLY A 415 15.99 -3.94 2.24
N GLU A 416 15.64 -3.03 1.35
CA GLU A 416 16.34 -1.76 1.11
C GLU A 416 15.68 -0.57 1.81
N TYR A 417 16.48 0.45 2.14
CA TYR A 417 15.99 1.77 2.57
C TYR A 417 15.99 2.77 1.41
N PRO A 418 15.19 3.86 1.51
CA PRO A 418 15.17 4.92 0.49
C PRO A 418 16.57 5.39 0.10
N GLY A 419 16.78 5.49 -1.21
CA GLY A 419 18.08 5.81 -1.83
C GLY A 419 19.02 4.62 -1.98
N ARG A 420 18.49 3.38 -2.10
CA ARG A 420 19.27 2.14 -2.26
C ARG A 420 20.32 1.97 -1.16
N ARG A 421 19.89 2.02 0.11
CA ARG A 421 20.77 1.92 1.28
C ARG A 421 20.49 0.67 2.10
N PHE A 422 21.53 0.02 2.61
CA PHE A 422 21.47 -1.10 3.55
C PHE A 422 21.50 -0.64 5.02
N ARG A 423 22.17 0.47 5.34
CA ARG A 423 22.41 1.01 6.69
C ARG A 423 23.16 0.03 7.61
N PRO A 424 24.41 -0.35 7.30
CA PRO A 424 25.16 -1.41 7.99
C PRO A 424 25.40 -1.17 9.48
N GLY A 425 25.58 0.09 9.88
CA GLY A 425 25.83 0.49 11.27
C GLY A 425 24.59 0.71 12.13
N ARG A 426 23.38 0.64 11.54
CA ARG A 426 22.12 0.85 12.28
C ARG A 426 21.81 -0.38 13.13
N ASP A 427 21.36 -0.17 14.36
CA ASP A 427 20.80 -1.24 15.19
C ASP A 427 19.58 -1.89 14.51
N ILE A 428 19.45 -3.20 14.68
CA ILE A 428 18.35 -3.98 14.13
C ILE A 428 17.35 -4.37 15.23
N THR A 429 16.06 -4.37 14.90
CA THR A 429 15.00 -4.72 15.84
C THR A 429 14.85 -6.23 15.99
N ARG A 430 14.27 -6.66 17.11
CA ARG A 430 13.99 -8.07 17.39
C ARG A 430 13.12 -8.71 16.30
N ALA A 431 12.03 -8.04 15.89
CA ALA A 431 11.16 -8.52 14.82
C ALA A 431 11.89 -8.71 13.49
N ALA A 432 12.77 -7.78 13.11
CA ALA A 432 13.53 -7.89 11.87
C ALA A 432 14.49 -9.09 11.86
N VAL A 433 15.11 -9.43 13.00
CA VAL A 433 15.93 -10.65 13.12
C VAL A 433 15.07 -11.90 13.00
N LEU A 434 13.91 -11.94 13.64
CA LEU A 434 12.98 -13.07 13.53
C LEU A 434 12.48 -13.25 12.09
N SER A 435 12.17 -12.17 11.38
CA SER A 435 11.84 -12.23 9.96
C SER A 435 13.00 -12.78 9.13
N MET A 436 14.25 -12.39 9.39
CA MET A 436 15.41 -12.96 8.69
C MET A 436 15.55 -14.47 8.94
N LEU A 437 15.39 -14.93 10.19
CA LEU A 437 15.45 -16.36 10.54
C LEU A 437 14.29 -17.13 9.91
N TYR A 438 13.07 -16.58 9.98
CA TYR A 438 11.90 -17.16 9.34
C TYR A 438 12.16 -17.37 7.83
N GLN A 439 12.62 -16.34 7.13
CA GLN A 439 12.96 -16.42 5.70
C GLN A 439 14.08 -17.44 5.41
N ARG A 440 15.02 -17.64 6.33
CA ARG A 440 16.07 -18.66 6.19
C ARG A 440 15.55 -20.09 6.35
N HIS A 441 14.63 -20.32 7.28
CA HIS A 441 14.06 -21.65 7.52
C HIS A 441 12.90 -21.99 6.57
N HIS A 442 12.33 -20.97 5.93
CA HIS A 442 11.30 -21.08 4.90
C HIS A 442 11.84 -20.53 3.59
N SER A 443 13.15 -20.75 3.33
CA SER A 443 13.83 -20.34 2.11
C SER A 443 12.87 -20.40 0.95
N PRO A 444 12.84 -19.37 0.09
CA PRO A 444 12.26 -19.53 -1.22
C PRO A 444 12.68 -20.86 -1.80
N ALA A 445 11.74 -21.82 -1.91
CA ALA A 445 11.85 -22.77 -2.99
C ALA A 445 12.16 -21.91 -4.22
N SER A 446 13.22 -22.26 -4.95
CA SER A 446 13.61 -21.53 -6.16
C SER A 446 12.36 -21.09 -6.93
N PRO A 447 12.37 -19.90 -7.58
CA PRO A 447 11.24 -19.47 -8.39
C PRO A 447 10.80 -20.64 -9.27
N LEU A 448 9.50 -20.92 -9.32
CA LEU A 448 8.93 -22.03 -10.07
C LEU A 448 9.64 -22.14 -11.42
N THR A 449 10.22 -23.29 -11.72
CA THR A 449 10.83 -23.50 -13.03
C THR A 449 9.76 -23.33 -14.12
N ALA A 450 10.16 -23.03 -15.36
CA ALA A 450 9.20 -22.87 -16.45
C ALA A 450 8.24 -24.07 -16.58
N SER A 451 8.74 -25.29 -16.35
CA SER A 451 7.93 -26.50 -16.35
C SER A 451 6.95 -26.61 -15.18
N GLU A 452 7.33 -26.13 -13.99
CA GLU A 452 6.44 -26.14 -12.81
C GLU A 452 5.37 -25.05 -12.93
N ARG A 453 5.70 -23.89 -13.51
CA ARG A 453 4.73 -22.84 -13.84
C ARG A 453 3.71 -23.35 -14.86
N ASP A 454 4.15 -23.99 -15.94
CA ASP A 454 3.25 -24.53 -16.97
C ASP A 454 2.34 -25.63 -16.42
N ALA A 455 2.87 -26.53 -15.59
CA ALA A 455 2.07 -27.58 -14.94
C ALA A 455 1.04 -27.00 -13.96
N LEU A 456 1.39 -25.95 -13.21
CA LEU A 456 0.49 -25.30 -12.28
C LEU A 456 -0.59 -24.49 -13.00
N LEU A 457 -0.24 -23.78 -14.09
CA LEU A 457 -1.21 -23.10 -14.97
C LEU A 457 -2.20 -24.10 -15.57
N THR A 458 -1.71 -25.26 -16.01
CA THR A 458 -2.54 -26.36 -16.53
C THR A 458 -3.47 -26.93 -15.45
N TYR A 459 -2.97 -27.12 -14.22
CA TYR A 459 -3.76 -27.58 -13.08
C TYR A 459 -4.84 -26.57 -12.64
N LEU A 460 -4.55 -25.28 -12.74
CA LEU A 460 -5.48 -24.18 -12.44
C LEU A 460 -6.46 -23.88 -13.60
N GLY A 461 -6.48 -24.71 -14.65
CA GLY A 461 -7.44 -24.64 -15.75
C GLY A 461 -7.04 -23.75 -16.92
N GLY A 462 -5.79 -23.31 -17.00
CA GLY A 462 -5.26 -22.59 -18.15
C GLY A 462 -4.59 -23.53 -19.16
N ASP A 463 -4.91 -23.39 -20.45
CA ASP A 463 -4.06 -23.92 -21.51
C ASP A 463 -2.94 -22.89 -21.81
N PRO A 464 -1.65 -23.24 -21.70
CA PRO A 464 -0.53 -22.35 -22.00
C PRO A 464 -0.47 -21.88 -23.46
N HIS A 465 -1.30 -22.46 -24.35
CA HIS A 465 -1.33 -22.17 -25.77
C HIS A 465 -2.70 -21.78 -26.35
N GLN A 466 -3.83 -22.03 -25.66
CA GLN A 466 -5.17 -21.57 -26.06
C GLN A 466 -6.16 -21.47 -24.89
N VAL A 467 -6.28 -20.29 -24.27
CA VAL A 467 -7.31 -20.09 -23.24
C VAL A 467 -8.67 -19.86 -23.91
N THR A 468 -9.50 -20.91 -23.98
CA THR A 468 -10.86 -20.84 -24.52
C THR A 468 -11.87 -20.30 -23.50
N HIS A 469 -13.02 -19.86 -24.01
CA HIS A 469 -14.11 -19.11 -23.33
C HIS A 469 -14.71 -19.75 -22.06
N ASP A 470 -14.42 -21.02 -21.76
CA ASP A 470 -15.18 -21.83 -20.80
C ASP A 470 -14.59 -21.90 -19.38
N TRP A 471 -13.34 -21.49 -19.17
CA TRP A 471 -12.64 -21.66 -17.88
C TRP A 471 -13.32 -20.92 -16.71
N PHE A 472 -13.93 -19.75 -16.95
CA PHE A 472 -14.67 -19.00 -15.91
C PHE A 472 -16.08 -19.55 -15.66
N LEU A 473 -16.65 -20.28 -16.65
CA LEU A 473 -17.91 -21.00 -16.48
C LEU A 473 -17.68 -22.32 -15.72
N GLU A 474 -16.53 -22.96 -15.85
CA GLU A 474 -16.12 -24.12 -15.04
C GLU A 474 -15.70 -23.77 -13.60
N TRP A 475 -15.33 -22.50 -13.32
CA TRP A 475 -15.22 -21.98 -11.94
C TRP A 475 -16.55 -22.04 -11.15
N LYS A 476 -17.70 -22.26 -11.82
CA LYS A 476 -18.99 -22.53 -11.15
C LYS A 476 -19.16 -23.95 -10.65
N THR A 477 -18.29 -24.90 -11.00
CA THR A 477 -18.43 -26.29 -10.55
C THR A 477 -17.51 -26.59 -9.38
N GLY A 478 -18.02 -26.38 -8.18
CA GLY A 478 -17.72 -27.21 -7.00
C GLY A 478 -16.38 -27.00 -6.31
N ASP A 479 -15.24 -27.12 -6.97
CA ASP A 479 -14.00 -27.52 -6.29
C ASP A 479 -13.29 -26.40 -5.54
N LEU A 480 -13.17 -25.19 -6.09
CA LEU A 480 -12.60 -24.06 -5.33
C LEU A 480 -13.57 -23.54 -4.27
N ALA A 481 -14.87 -23.52 -4.57
CA ALA A 481 -15.90 -23.17 -3.58
C ALA A 481 -15.94 -24.19 -2.44
N ALA A 482 -15.81 -25.50 -2.74
CA ALA A 482 -15.70 -26.56 -1.75
C ALA A 482 -14.37 -26.51 -0.98
N LEU A 483 -13.25 -26.16 -1.61
CA LEU A 483 -11.96 -25.94 -0.92
C LEU A 483 -12.01 -24.72 0.00
N LEU A 484 -12.63 -23.62 -0.46
CA LEU A 484 -12.84 -22.42 0.34
C LEU A 484 -13.80 -22.73 1.50
N LEU A 485 -14.95 -23.38 1.26
CA LEU A 485 -15.91 -23.86 2.27
C LEU A 485 -15.33 -24.90 3.25
N ALA A 486 -14.27 -25.62 2.86
CA ALA A 486 -13.54 -26.55 3.72
C ALA A 486 -12.48 -25.87 4.59
N SER A 487 -12.09 -24.63 4.28
CA SER A 487 -11.26 -23.83 5.18
C SER A 487 -12.09 -23.35 6.37
N PRO A 488 -11.59 -23.48 7.62
CA PRO A 488 -12.28 -22.99 8.82
C PRO A 488 -12.67 -21.50 8.73
N HIS A 489 -11.92 -20.72 7.95
CA HIS A 489 -12.18 -19.29 7.75
C HIS A 489 -13.46 -18.98 6.96
N PHE A 490 -13.96 -19.92 6.15
CA PHE A 490 -15.18 -19.74 5.36
C PHE A 490 -16.42 -20.31 6.05
N GLN A 491 -16.26 -21.28 6.97
CA GLN A 491 -17.39 -21.87 7.71
C GLN A 491 -17.99 -20.92 8.77
N HIS A 492 -17.31 -19.82 9.08
CA HIS A 492 -17.75 -18.79 10.03
C HIS A 492 -18.30 -17.52 9.36
N ARG A 493 -18.48 -17.53 8.04
CA ARG A 493 -19.19 -16.48 7.28
C ARG A 493 -20.38 -17.09 6.56
#